data_AF-A0A1Y2LPD5-F1
#
_entry.id   AF-A0A1Y2LPD5-F1
#
_cell.length_a   1.000
_cell.length_b   1.000
_cell.length_c   1.000
_cell.angle_alpha   90.00
_cell.angle_beta   90.00
_cell.angle_gamma   90.00
#
_symmetry.space_group_name_H-M   'P 1'
#
loop_
_entity.id
_entity.type
_entity.pdbx_description
1 polymer ?
#
loop_
_entity_poly.entity_id
_entity_poly.type
_entity_poly.pdbx_seq_one_letter_code
_entity_poly.pdbx_strand_id
1 'polypeptide(L)'
;MEEQRKKLRGKELLTAGLATVATIHAAHGVYSSMVASEKRRKLVGEGEMTAEEARKRKSKNMLQDAAAVGIAALGIKSAYSEWKEMNEQRHSVKELESRRRKRRKQRERREREARENALYGGGYPQMNNAANPYAYPVAAQPQPYPTTYADANPYGSMPPPPMGARY
;
A
#
# COMPACT_ATOMS: atom_id res chain seq x y z
N MET A 1 1.09 -4.06 7.18
CA MET A 1 1.44 -4.21 5.75
C MET A 1 0.23 -4.65 4.92
N GLU A 2 -0.52 -5.66 5.36
CA GLU A 2 -1.68 -6.15 4.59
C GLU A 2 -2.81 -5.10 4.47
N GLU A 3 -3.14 -4.40 5.55
CA GLU A 3 -4.13 -3.30 5.51
C GLU A 3 -3.73 -2.15 4.60
N GLN A 4 -2.45 -1.76 4.62
CA GLN A 4 -1.91 -0.72 3.73
C GLN A 4 -2.02 -1.14 2.26
N ARG A 5 -1.81 -2.42 1.94
CA ARG A 5 -2.02 -2.95 0.58
C ARG A 5 -3.47 -2.94 0.17
N LYS A 6 -4.39 -3.30 1.07
CA LYS A 6 -5.84 -3.27 0.81
C LYS A 6 -6.30 -1.83 0.53
N LYS A 7 -5.81 -0.86 1.31
CA LYS A 7 -6.08 0.58 1.10
C LYS A 7 -5.52 1.08 -0.24
N LEU A 8 -4.27 0.73 -0.59
CA LEU A 8 -3.68 1.09 -1.89
C LEU A 8 -4.47 0.50 -3.06
N ARG A 9 -4.83 -0.79 -3.01
CA ARG A 9 -5.66 -1.43 -4.04
C ARG A 9 -7.06 -0.81 -4.16
N GLY A 10 -7.67 -0.43 -3.04
CA GLY A 10 -8.95 0.27 -3.06
C GLY A 10 -8.85 1.61 -3.79
N LYS A 11 -7.82 2.41 -3.48
CA LYS A 11 -7.55 3.67 -4.18
C LYS A 11 -7.31 3.45 -5.68
N GLU A 12 -6.51 2.45 -6.05
CA GLU A 12 -6.25 2.09 -7.45
C GLU A 12 -7.51 1.84 -8.26
N LEU A 13 -8.42 1.03 -7.73
CA LEU A 13 -9.64 0.65 -8.43
C LEU A 13 -10.56 1.86 -8.59
N LEU A 14 -10.64 2.72 -7.57
CA LEU A 14 -11.43 3.95 -7.64
C LEU A 14 -10.84 4.93 -8.66
N THR A 15 -9.55 5.23 -8.56
CA THR A 15 -8.84 6.15 -9.46
C THR A 15 -8.89 5.65 -10.90
N ALA A 16 -8.63 4.36 -11.14
CA ALA A 16 -8.71 3.75 -12.46
C ALA A 16 -10.15 3.77 -13.00
N GLY A 17 -11.13 3.40 -12.17
CA GLY A 17 -12.55 3.41 -12.53
C GLY A 17 -13.04 4.79 -12.95
N LEU A 18 -12.74 5.83 -12.16
CA LEU A 18 -13.04 7.22 -12.47
C LEU A 18 -12.41 7.67 -13.79
N ALA A 19 -11.12 7.35 -13.99
CA ALA A 19 -10.42 7.69 -15.24
C ALA A 19 -11.06 7.02 -16.46
N THR A 20 -11.47 5.75 -16.37
CA THR A 20 -12.18 5.06 -17.47
C THR A 20 -13.50 5.71 -17.81
N VAL A 21 -14.34 6.03 -16.83
CA VAL A 21 -15.63 6.68 -17.07
C VAL A 21 -15.44 8.05 -17.72
N ALA A 22 -14.52 8.86 -17.20
CA ALA A 22 -14.20 10.16 -17.78
C ALA A 22 -13.72 10.04 -19.24
N THR A 23 -12.90 9.03 -19.54
CA THR A 23 -12.41 8.76 -20.90
C THR A 23 -13.55 8.39 -21.84
N ILE A 24 -14.44 7.49 -21.42
CA ILE A 24 -15.62 7.10 -22.19
C ILE A 24 -16.52 8.32 -22.43
N HIS A 25 -16.68 9.18 -21.43
CA HIS A 25 -17.51 10.37 -21.52
C HIS A 25 -16.98 11.36 -22.56
N ALA A 26 -15.66 11.61 -22.57
CA ALA A 26 -15.01 12.44 -23.57
C ALA A 26 -15.11 11.84 -24.98
N ALA A 27 -14.83 10.54 -25.12
CA ALA A 27 -14.89 9.85 -26.41
C ALA A 27 -16.31 9.85 -27.00
N HIS A 28 -17.32 9.57 -26.16
CA HIS A 28 -18.72 9.55 -26.59
C HIS A 28 -19.22 10.92 -27.01
N GLY A 29 -18.88 11.99 -26.27
CA GLY A 29 -19.21 13.36 -26.62
C GLY A 29 -18.71 13.73 -28.01
N VAL A 30 -17.39 13.54 -28.25
CA VAL A 30 -16.74 13.82 -29.55
C VAL A 30 -17.40 13.06 -30.69
N TYR A 31 -17.64 11.76 -30.53
CA TYR A 31 -18.28 10.95 -31.55
C TYR A 31 -19.71 11.41 -31.85
N SER A 32 -20.52 11.61 -30.81
CA SER A 32 -21.91 12.06 -30.96
C SER A 32 -22.02 13.39 -31.71
N SER A 33 -21.08 14.31 -31.47
CA SER A 33 -21.05 15.60 -32.13
C SER A 33 -20.55 15.55 -33.56
N MET A 34 -19.66 14.62 -33.88
CA MET A 34 -19.27 14.33 -35.26
C MET A 34 -20.49 13.88 -36.07
N VAL A 35 -21.24 12.90 -35.57
CA VAL A 35 -22.48 12.40 -36.21
C VAL A 35 -23.54 13.51 -36.34
N ALA A 36 -23.71 14.33 -35.29
CA ALA A 36 -24.65 15.45 -35.33
C ALA A 36 -24.22 16.52 -36.36
N SER A 37 -22.92 16.71 -36.57
CA SER A 37 -22.38 17.64 -37.56
C SER A 37 -22.67 17.18 -38.99
N GLU A 38 -22.47 15.89 -39.28
CA GLU A 38 -22.80 15.31 -40.58
C GLU A 38 -24.29 15.42 -40.89
N LYS A 39 -25.15 15.06 -39.93
CA LYS A 39 -26.61 15.20 -40.06
C LYS A 39 -27.03 16.64 -40.35
N ARG A 40 -26.49 17.62 -39.61
CA ARG A 40 -26.78 19.04 -39.88
C ARG A 40 -26.35 19.46 -41.28
N ARG A 41 -25.18 19.03 -41.74
CA ARG A 41 -24.68 19.38 -43.08
C ARG A 41 -25.59 18.82 -44.17
N LYS A 42 -26.11 17.61 -43.98
CA LYS A 42 -27.08 16.98 -44.88
C LYS A 42 -28.40 17.75 -44.91
N LEU A 43 -29.00 18.05 -43.75
CA LEU A 43 -30.28 18.79 -43.66
C LEU A 43 -30.21 20.20 -44.28
N VAL A 44 -29.06 20.88 -44.16
CA VAL A 44 -28.85 22.16 -44.83
C VAL A 44 -28.75 22.00 -46.35
N GLY A 45 -28.10 20.93 -46.83
CA GLY A 45 -28.01 20.62 -48.26
C GLY A 45 -29.34 20.20 -48.89
N GLU A 46 -30.20 19.52 -48.12
CA GLU A 46 -31.55 19.10 -48.55
C GLU A 46 -32.59 20.23 -48.43
N GLY A 47 -32.22 21.37 -47.85
CA GLY A 47 -33.11 22.52 -47.66
C GLY A 47 -34.10 22.37 -46.49
N GLU A 48 -34.06 21.25 -45.76
CA GLU A 48 -34.90 21.00 -44.58
C GLU A 48 -34.49 21.84 -43.35
N MET A 49 -33.28 22.41 -43.36
CA MET A 49 -32.75 23.26 -42.28
C MET A 49 -32.06 24.50 -42.84
N THR A 50 -32.34 25.66 -42.27
CA THR A 50 -31.63 26.89 -42.64
C THR A 50 -30.21 26.92 -42.08
N ALA A 51 -29.29 27.58 -42.80
CA ALA A 51 -27.89 27.69 -42.38
C ALA A 51 -27.73 28.38 -41.01
N GLU A 52 -28.61 29.32 -40.67
CA GLU A 52 -28.60 29.98 -39.35
C GLU A 52 -28.98 29.02 -38.23
N GLU A 53 -30.00 28.20 -38.43
CA GLU A 53 -30.41 27.22 -37.44
C GLU A 53 -29.33 26.17 -37.22
N ALA A 54 -28.66 25.72 -38.28
CA ALA A 54 -27.53 24.82 -38.20
C ALA A 54 -26.37 25.41 -37.38
N ARG A 55 -26.08 26.71 -37.55
CA ARG A 55 -25.06 27.43 -36.75
C ARG A 55 -25.44 27.50 -35.27
N LYS A 56 -26.70 27.82 -34.95
CA LYS A 56 -27.19 27.84 -33.55
C LYS A 56 -27.04 26.47 -32.89
N ARG A 57 -27.47 25.39 -33.57
CA ARG A 57 -27.33 24.01 -33.07
C ARG A 57 -25.86 23.60 -32.91
N LYS A 58 -24.98 24.00 -33.83
CA LYS A 58 -23.53 23.76 -33.73
C LYS A 58 -22.94 24.40 -32.48
N SER A 59 -23.19 25.69 -32.25
CA SER A 59 -22.64 26.41 -31.10
C SER A 59 -23.10 25.81 -29.77
N LYS A 60 -24.37 25.39 -29.67
CA LYS A 60 -24.92 24.73 -28.48
C LYS A 60 -24.21 23.40 -28.19
N ASN A 61 -24.08 22.54 -29.20
CA ASN A 61 -23.41 21.25 -29.03
C ASN A 61 -21.93 21.43 -28.67
N MET A 62 -21.25 22.35 -29.35
CA MET A 62 -19.83 22.61 -29.12
C MET A 62 -19.56 23.10 -27.69
N LEU A 63 -20.47 23.91 -27.13
CA LEU A 63 -20.40 24.32 -25.72
C LEU A 63 -20.59 23.14 -24.77
N GLN A 64 -21.57 22.27 -25.04
CA GLN A 64 -21.83 21.08 -24.22
C GLN A 64 -20.66 20.11 -24.27
N ASP A 65 -20.08 19.86 -25.44
CA ASP A 65 -18.91 18.99 -25.58
C ASP A 65 -17.68 19.58 -24.93
N ALA A 66 -17.44 20.89 -25.09
CA ALA A 66 -16.31 21.55 -24.45
C ALA A 66 -16.41 21.48 -22.93
N ALA A 67 -17.62 21.65 -22.37
CA ALA A 67 -17.85 21.47 -20.95
C ALA A 67 -17.63 20.01 -20.51
N ALA A 68 -18.20 19.04 -21.24
CA ALA A 68 -18.06 17.62 -20.94
C ALA A 68 -16.59 17.15 -21.00
N VAL A 69 -15.86 17.56 -22.04
CA VAL A 69 -14.42 17.29 -22.20
C VAL A 69 -13.60 18.01 -21.14
N GLY A 70 -13.97 19.23 -20.77
CA GLY A 70 -13.31 19.98 -19.69
C GLY A 70 -13.42 19.26 -18.34
N ILE A 71 -14.62 18.79 -17.98
CA ILE A 71 -14.84 18.02 -16.76
C ILE A 71 -14.09 16.68 -16.81
N ALA A 72 -14.15 15.97 -17.94
CA ALA A 72 -13.42 14.72 -18.12
C ALA A 72 -11.90 14.92 -18.00
N ALA A 73 -11.35 15.97 -18.61
CA ALA A 73 -9.94 16.29 -18.54
C ALA A 73 -9.50 16.60 -17.11
N LEU A 74 -10.32 17.31 -16.32
CA LEU A 74 -10.05 17.54 -14.90
C LEU A 74 -10.06 16.22 -14.11
N GLY A 75 -11.03 15.33 -14.36
CA GLY A 75 -11.10 14.02 -13.70
C GLY A 75 -9.94 13.09 -14.07
N ILE A 76 -9.52 13.09 -15.34
CA ILE A 76 -8.35 12.34 -15.80
C ILE A 76 -7.07 12.93 -15.17
N LYS A 77 -6.96 14.26 -15.11
CA LYS A 77 -5.80 14.93 -14.52
C LYS A 77 -5.66 14.61 -13.03
N SER A 78 -6.76 14.68 -12.26
CA SER A 78 -6.73 14.33 -10.83
C SER A 78 -6.37 12.87 -10.64
N ALA A 79 -6.97 11.97 -11.42
CA ALA A 79 -6.68 10.56 -11.36
C ALA A 79 -5.22 10.24 -11.72
N TYR A 80 -4.66 10.94 -12.71
CA TYR A 80 -3.25 10.78 -13.10
C TYR A 80 -2.29 11.19 -11.98
N SER A 81 -2.55 12.33 -11.31
CA SER A 81 -1.72 12.76 -10.17
C SER A 81 -1.76 11.76 -9.01
N GLU A 82 -2.95 11.27 -8.64
CA GLU A 82 -3.11 10.25 -7.59
C GLU A 82 -2.40 8.94 -7.94
N TRP A 83 -2.51 8.53 -9.20
CA TRP A 83 -1.87 7.31 -9.69
C TRP A 83 -0.33 7.39 -9.59
N LYS A 84 0.25 8.56 -9.86
CA LYS A 84 1.69 8.79 -9.71
C LYS A 84 2.14 8.66 -8.26
N GLU A 85 1.46 9.33 -7.32
CA GLU A 85 1.78 9.25 -5.89
C GLU A 85 1.69 7.82 -5.38
N MET A 86 0.65 7.11 -5.79
CA MET A 86 0.42 5.72 -5.42
C MET A 86 1.47 4.77 -6.01
N ASN A 87 2.01 5.05 -7.20
CA ASN A 87 3.13 4.30 -7.75
C ASN A 87 4.40 4.47 -6.91
N GLU A 88 4.69 5.68 -6.42
CA GLU A 88 5.79 5.93 -5.48
C GLU A 88 5.59 5.19 -4.15
N GLN A 89 4.36 5.17 -3.61
CA GLN A 89 4.01 4.40 -2.42
C GLN A 89 4.14 2.88 -2.63
N ARG A 90 3.82 2.36 -3.82
CA ARG A 90 4.08 0.96 -4.17
C ARG A 90 5.56 0.63 -4.13
N HIS A 91 6.41 1.50 -4.65
CA HIS A 91 7.87 1.30 -4.64
C HIS A 91 8.40 1.21 -3.21
N SER A 92 8.00 2.12 -2.32
CA SER A 92 8.45 2.11 -0.92
C SER A 92 7.97 0.86 -0.17
N VAL A 93 6.70 0.45 -0.34
CA VAL A 93 6.15 -0.77 0.27
C VAL A 93 6.88 -2.02 -0.23
N LYS A 94 7.18 -2.09 -1.54
CA LYS A 94 7.90 -3.20 -2.15
C LYS A 94 9.34 -3.28 -1.64
N GLU A 95 10.00 -2.14 -1.51
CA GLU A 95 11.36 -2.09 -0.97
C GLU A 95 11.39 -2.58 0.48
N LEU A 96 10.47 -2.08 1.31
CA LEU A 96 10.37 -2.42 2.73
C LEU A 96 10.05 -3.91 2.93
N GLU A 97 9.18 -4.48 2.10
CA GLU A 97 8.95 -5.93 2.04
C GLU A 97 10.19 -6.70 1.62
N SER A 98 10.90 -6.26 0.57
CA SER A 98 12.11 -6.93 0.10
C SER A 98 13.19 -6.98 1.19
N ARG A 99 13.37 -5.87 1.92
CA ARG A 99 14.28 -5.77 3.08
C ARG A 99 13.86 -6.73 4.20
N ARG A 100 12.57 -6.78 4.55
CA ARG A 100 12.04 -7.73 5.55
C ARG A 100 12.21 -9.19 5.11
N ARG A 101 11.94 -9.51 3.85
CA ARG A 101 12.11 -10.87 3.30
C ARG A 101 13.57 -11.30 3.31
N LYS A 102 14.50 -10.41 2.95
CA LYS A 102 15.95 -10.66 3.04
C LYS A 102 16.39 -10.94 4.48
N ARG A 103 15.95 -10.11 5.44
CA ARG A 103 16.24 -10.32 6.88
C ARG A 103 15.67 -11.64 7.39
N ARG A 104 14.44 -12.01 6.99
CA ARG A 104 13.83 -13.29 7.39
C ARG A 104 14.64 -14.48 6.85
N LYS A 105 15.00 -14.46 5.56
CA LYS A 105 15.83 -15.51 4.95
C LYS A 105 17.20 -15.63 5.60
N GLN A 106 17.83 -14.51 5.97
CA GLN A 106 19.13 -14.53 6.67
C GLN A 106 19.02 -15.15 8.07
N ARG A 107 17.94 -14.86 8.81
CA ARG A 107 17.70 -15.49 10.12
C ARG A 107 17.46 -16.99 9.99
N GLU A 108 16.58 -17.39 9.07
CA GLU A 108 16.26 -18.80 8.80
C GLU A 108 17.50 -19.59 8.36
N ARG A 109 18.36 -18.98 7.54
CA ARG A 109 19.64 -19.57 7.13
C ARG A 109 20.60 -19.76 8.32
N ARG A 110 20.74 -18.75 9.19
CA ARG A 110 21.56 -18.84 10.41
C ARG A 110 21.03 -19.90 11.39
N GLU A 111 19.71 -19.96 11.58
CA GLU A 111 19.09 -20.97 12.44
C GLU A 111 19.28 -22.38 11.89
N ARG A 112 19.18 -22.55 10.57
CA ARG A 112 19.43 -23.83 9.91
C ARG A 112 20.89 -24.25 10.02
N GLU A 113 21.84 -23.35 9.75
CA GLU A 113 23.28 -23.60 9.90
C GLU A 113 23.65 -23.92 11.37
N ALA A 114 23.02 -23.26 12.35
CA ALA A 114 23.21 -23.56 13.76
C ALA A 114 22.65 -24.94 14.15
N ARG A 115 21.48 -25.33 13.62
CA ARG A 115 20.89 -26.66 13.83
C ARG A 115 21.72 -27.77 13.17
N GLU A 116 22.21 -27.54 11.95
CA GLU A 116 23.05 -28.50 11.24
C GLU A 116 24.41 -28.68 11.94
N ASN A 117 25.04 -27.60 12.42
CA ASN A 117 26.25 -27.69 13.26
C ASN A 117 26.00 -28.39 14.60
N ALA A 118 24.83 -28.18 15.23
CA ALA A 118 24.47 -28.89 16.46
C ALA A 118 24.19 -30.39 16.23
N LEU A 119 23.66 -30.78 15.06
CA LEU A 119 23.41 -32.19 14.72
C LEU A 119 24.67 -32.94 14.26
N TYR A 120 25.53 -32.32 13.44
CA TYR A 120 26.75 -32.94 12.91
C TYR A 120 27.97 -32.78 13.84
N GLY A 121 27.93 -31.85 14.81
CA GLY A 121 28.94 -31.70 15.87
C GLY A 121 28.77 -32.66 17.05
N GLY A 122 28.04 -33.76 16.85
CA GLY A 122 27.68 -34.76 17.87
C GLY A 122 28.79 -35.76 18.20
N GLY A 123 30.01 -35.30 18.43
CA GLY A 123 31.08 -36.18 18.89
C GLY A 123 32.34 -35.43 19.23
N TYR A 124 32.40 -34.87 20.44
CA TYR A 124 33.57 -34.82 21.35
C TYR A 124 33.15 -34.03 22.61
N PRO A 125 33.00 -34.66 23.78
CA PRO A 125 32.79 -33.95 25.03
C PRO A 125 34.15 -33.48 25.54
N GLN A 126 34.69 -32.41 24.97
CA GLN A 126 35.86 -31.77 25.54
C GLN A 126 35.75 -30.26 25.43
N MET A 127 35.46 -29.65 26.57
CA MET A 127 35.90 -28.32 26.98
C MET A 127 35.92 -27.27 25.86
N ASN A 128 34.76 -26.72 25.53
CA ASN A 128 34.77 -25.36 25.01
C ASN A 128 33.61 -24.56 25.60
N ASN A 129 33.98 -23.73 26.55
CA ASN A 129 33.24 -22.64 27.13
C ASN A 129 32.97 -21.58 26.04
N ALA A 130 32.18 -21.94 25.02
CA ALA A 130 31.75 -21.04 23.96
C ALA A 130 30.40 -20.43 24.37
N ALA A 131 30.55 -19.44 25.25
CA ALA A 131 29.63 -18.36 25.60
C ALA A 131 28.34 -18.29 24.76
N ASN A 132 27.25 -18.76 25.39
CA ASN A 132 25.93 -18.20 25.18
C ASN A 132 26.04 -16.67 25.38
N PRO A 133 25.66 -15.81 24.42
CA PRO A 133 25.72 -14.35 24.61
C PRO A 133 24.75 -13.84 25.70
N TYR A 134 23.98 -14.74 26.31
CA TYR A 134 23.08 -14.51 27.44
C TYR A 134 23.43 -15.35 28.69
N ALA A 135 24.54 -16.09 28.72
CA ALA A 135 24.90 -16.89 29.88
C ALA A 135 25.86 -16.14 30.81
N TYR A 136 25.36 -15.79 31.99
CA TYR A 136 26.19 -15.40 33.13
C TYR A 136 26.95 -16.62 33.67
N PRO A 137 28.25 -16.50 34.02
CA PRO A 137 29.04 -17.63 34.51
C PRO A 137 28.65 -17.96 35.96
N VAL A 138 28.02 -19.11 36.17
CA VAL A 138 27.84 -19.71 37.49
C VAL A 138 29.06 -20.59 37.78
N ALA A 139 29.92 -20.13 38.68
CA ALA A 139 30.98 -20.95 39.27
C ALA A 139 30.35 -21.97 40.23
N ALA A 140 30.75 -23.24 40.08
CA ALA A 140 30.31 -24.33 40.93
C ALA A 140 30.78 -24.13 42.39
N GLN A 141 29.84 -23.88 43.29
CA GLN A 141 29.98 -24.03 44.75
C GLN A 141 28.74 -24.76 45.27
N PRO A 142 28.89 -25.78 46.14
CA PRO A 142 27.75 -26.54 46.63
C PRO A 142 27.20 -25.88 47.89
N GLN A 143 26.01 -25.28 47.87
CA GLN A 143 25.12 -25.08 49.04
C GLN A 143 23.81 -24.35 48.63
N PRO A 144 22.73 -24.46 49.44
CA PRO A 144 21.35 -24.48 48.96
C PRO A 144 20.77 -23.08 48.72
N TYR A 145 19.82 -23.03 47.79
CA TYR A 145 19.09 -21.87 47.22
C TYR A 145 18.75 -20.73 48.20
N PRO A 146 18.67 -19.49 47.70
CA PRO A 146 17.37 -19.02 47.22
C PRO A 146 17.44 -18.34 45.84
N THR A 147 16.41 -18.59 45.03
CA THR A 147 16.22 -18.02 43.70
C THR A 147 15.64 -16.62 43.80
N THR A 148 16.46 -15.58 43.92
CA THR A 148 16.02 -14.20 43.72
C THR A 148 16.93 -13.51 42.71
N TYR A 149 16.37 -13.21 41.54
CA TYR A 149 17.05 -12.49 40.47
C TYR A 149 17.12 -11.01 40.87
N ALA A 150 18.33 -10.49 41.08
CA ALA A 150 18.56 -9.06 41.25
C ALA A 150 18.44 -8.37 39.88
N ASP A 151 17.20 -8.19 39.43
CA ASP A 151 16.85 -7.22 38.40
C ASP A 151 17.14 -5.82 38.98
N ALA A 152 18.09 -5.09 38.38
CA ALA A 152 18.43 -3.70 38.71
C ALA A 152 17.31 -2.70 38.36
N ASN A 153 16.05 -3.13 38.36
CA ASN A 153 14.87 -2.29 38.25
C ASN A 153 14.76 -1.43 39.51
N PRO A 154 14.82 -0.10 39.38
CA PRO A 154 14.58 0.81 40.50
C PRO A 154 13.13 0.73 41.04
N TYR A 155 12.27 -0.08 40.42
CA TYR A 155 10.89 -0.33 40.83
C TYR A 155 10.63 -1.76 41.35
N GLY A 156 11.64 -2.64 41.39
CA GLY A 156 11.46 -4.04 41.79
C GLY A 156 11.12 -4.24 43.27
N SER A 157 11.36 -3.23 44.10
CA SER A 157 11.16 -3.23 45.56
C SER A 157 9.93 -2.44 46.02
N MET A 158 9.10 -1.92 45.10
CA MET A 158 7.87 -1.20 45.45
C MET A 158 6.74 -2.20 45.74
N PRO A 159 6.07 -2.12 46.90
CA PRO A 159 4.91 -2.95 47.17
C PRO A 159 3.80 -2.61 46.16
N PRO A 160 3.02 -3.61 45.70
CA PRO A 160 1.92 -3.36 44.78
C PRO A 160 0.91 -2.39 45.42
N PRO A 161 0.35 -1.43 44.65
CA PRO A 161 -0.61 -0.48 45.20
C PRO A 161 -1.85 -1.22 45.73
N PRO A 162 -2.45 -0.74 46.84
CA PRO A 162 -3.60 -1.39 47.45
C PRO A 162 -4.75 -1.42 46.45
N MET A 163 -5.12 -2.64 46.04
CA MET A 163 -6.33 -2.86 45.24
C MET A 163 -7.51 -2.58 46.17
N GLY A 164 -8.16 -1.43 45.95
CA GLY A 164 -9.34 -1.03 46.71
C GLY A 164 -10.37 -2.16 46.72
N ALA A 165 -10.88 -2.47 47.92
CA ALA A 165 -11.95 -3.43 48.10
C ALA A 165 -13.15 -3.01 47.25
N ARG A 166 -13.56 -3.88 46.33
CA ARG A 166 -14.86 -3.75 45.68
C ARG A 166 -15.93 -4.14 46.70
N TYR A 167 -16.70 -3.15 47.14
CA TYR A 167 -18.08 -3.32 47.59
C TYR A 167 -18.96 -2.56 46.62
#